data_AF-A0A1W9UGR5-F1
#
_entry.id   AF-A0A1W9UGR5-F1
#
_cell.length_a   1.000
_cell.length_b   1.000
_cell.length_c   1.000
_cell.angle_alpha   90.00
_cell.angle_beta   90.00
_cell.angle_gamma   90.00
#
_symmetry.space_group_name_H-M   'P 1'
#
loop_
_entity.id
_entity.type
_entity.pdbx_description
1 polymer ?
#
loop_
_entity_poly.entity_id
_entity_poly.type
_entity_poly.pdbx_seq_one_letter_code
_entity_poly.pdbx_strand_id
1 'polypeptide(L)'
;MKQFKVIGVAALALLLSATMAFAIGAGVGRDGTIVGTKGKAKTVQELIDMYDSTGCIDCHEDAHDDWAASPHARSIYGTGRAAATMITAMKNGFMSWEYSGVKSTKDIKVEHWMGCMKCHLPQLADATDEVAVELADTLNEWYANAKKALKNPDDKKAIAIRDKHQKTLTSLNINCLVCHNRMAITHKWTDGYPQHDTVYGFNDGEHEDETFTKMKRSLIMDESIFCGQCHGMGPNLELENPTQCATAYGSYMWAYRAEGGQESCQECHMEKSGLGHKILSYSDETMQKMAIDFKVESYVSQWLDGSTLKPKAVVKVKMVNRSGHSIPDG
;
A
#
# COMPACT_ATOMS: atom_id res chain seq x y z
N MET A 1 -26.51 -26.06 49.42
CA MET A 1 -26.63 -26.26 47.96
C MET A 1 -27.11 -25.03 47.16
N LYS A 2 -27.81 -24.03 47.73
CA LYS A 2 -28.20 -22.82 46.99
C LYS A 2 -27.06 -21.79 46.81
N GLN A 3 -26.14 -21.66 47.77
CA GLN A 3 -25.03 -20.69 47.68
C GLN A 3 -23.94 -21.06 46.65
N PHE A 4 -23.72 -22.34 46.38
CA PHE A 4 -22.74 -22.78 45.36
C PHE A 4 -23.20 -22.54 43.91
N LYS A 5 -24.51 -22.41 43.66
CA LYS A 5 -25.04 -22.11 42.31
C LYS A 5 -24.84 -20.64 41.92
N VAL A 6 -24.83 -19.72 42.88
CA VAL A 6 -24.69 -18.27 42.62
C VAL A 6 -23.25 -17.91 42.28
N ILE A 7 -22.27 -18.55 42.93
CA ILE A 7 -20.84 -18.32 42.68
C ILE A 7 -20.42 -18.83 41.29
N GLY A 8 -20.98 -19.98 40.83
CA GLY A 8 -20.70 -20.53 39.50
C GLY A 8 -21.20 -19.66 38.35
N VAL A 9 -22.37 -19.03 38.50
CA VAL A 9 -22.95 -18.16 37.46
C VAL A 9 -22.21 -16.80 37.40
N ALA A 10 -21.81 -16.25 38.55
CA ALA A 10 -21.02 -15.02 38.60
C ALA A 10 -19.61 -15.18 38.03
N ALA A 11 -18.94 -16.31 38.31
CA ALA A 11 -17.62 -16.61 37.75
C ALA A 11 -17.67 -16.84 36.23
N LEU A 12 -18.72 -17.48 35.71
CA LEU A 12 -18.89 -17.69 34.28
C LEU A 12 -19.19 -16.37 33.54
N ALA A 13 -19.99 -15.48 34.12
CA ALA A 13 -20.27 -14.15 33.57
C ALA A 13 -19.02 -13.24 33.55
N LEU A 14 -18.19 -13.29 34.59
CA LEU A 14 -16.91 -12.57 34.64
C LEU A 14 -15.92 -13.08 33.58
N LEU A 15 -15.81 -14.40 33.39
CA LEU A 15 -14.98 -15.00 32.34
C LEU A 15 -15.47 -14.67 30.92
N LEU A 16 -16.78 -14.58 30.70
CA LEU A 16 -17.38 -14.17 29.42
C LEU A 16 -17.22 -12.66 29.13
N SER A 17 -17.25 -11.80 30.16
CA SER A 17 -17.01 -10.36 29.98
C SER A 17 -15.53 -10.03 29.71
N ALA A 18 -14.61 -10.79 30.33
CA ALA A 18 -13.18 -10.64 30.08
C ALA A 18 -12.82 -11.03 28.63
N THR A 19 -13.39 -12.11 28.09
CA THR A 19 -13.10 -12.54 26.70
C THR A 19 -13.63 -11.56 25.65
N MET A 20 -14.74 -10.87 25.88
CA MET A 20 -15.22 -9.84 24.95
C MET A 20 -14.36 -8.56 24.97
N ALA A 21 -13.84 -8.15 26.12
CA ALA A 21 -12.93 -7.00 26.20
C ALA A 21 -11.58 -7.26 25.52
N PHE A 22 -11.10 -8.51 25.49
CA PHE A 22 -9.89 -8.90 24.77
C PHE A 22 -10.08 -9.03 23.25
N ALA A 23 -11.32 -9.20 22.76
CA ALA A 23 -11.58 -9.42 21.33
C ALA A 23 -11.33 -8.18 20.46
N ILE A 24 -11.40 -6.97 21.03
CA ILE A 24 -11.26 -5.71 20.29
C ILE A 24 -9.82 -5.15 20.40
N GLY A 25 -9.00 -5.64 21.33
CA GLY A 25 -7.63 -5.15 21.57
C GLY A 25 -7.59 -3.81 22.34
N ALA A 26 -6.41 -3.39 22.76
CA ALA A 26 -6.23 -2.17 23.56
C ALA A 26 -6.50 -0.88 22.75
N GLY A 27 -7.12 0.11 23.38
CA GLY A 27 -7.38 1.44 22.81
C GLY A 27 -8.87 1.81 22.82
N VAL A 28 -9.17 3.09 23.05
CA VAL A 28 -10.54 3.63 23.06
C VAL A 28 -10.94 4.08 21.65
N GLY A 29 -12.14 3.74 21.20
CA GLY A 29 -12.70 4.17 19.91
C GLY A 29 -12.34 3.27 18.72
N ARG A 30 -11.79 2.07 18.96
CA ARG A 30 -11.49 1.09 17.90
C ARG A 30 -12.76 0.48 17.31
N ASP A 31 -13.79 0.32 18.11
CA ASP A 31 -15.14 -0.08 17.73
C ASP A 31 -15.79 0.90 16.73
N GLY A 32 -15.42 2.18 16.78
CA GLY A 32 -15.90 3.19 15.84
C GLY A 32 -15.19 3.22 14.48
N THR A 33 -14.15 2.41 14.26
CA THR A 33 -13.49 2.27 12.95
C THR A 33 -14.41 1.63 11.91
N ILE A 34 -14.08 1.75 10.61
CA ILE A 34 -14.84 1.07 9.53
C ILE A 34 -15.01 -0.43 9.84
N VAL A 35 -13.91 -1.13 10.17
CA VAL A 35 -13.93 -2.55 10.54
C VAL A 35 -14.60 -2.81 11.89
N GLY A 36 -14.49 -1.89 12.85
CA GLY A 36 -15.18 -2.00 14.14
C GLY A 36 -16.70 -1.93 14.00
N THR A 37 -17.19 -1.10 13.07
CA THR A 37 -18.62 -0.86 12.85
C THR A 37 -19.22 -1.90 11.91
N LYS A 38 -18.56 -2.21 10.79
CA LYS A 38 -19.05 -3.15 9.76
C LYS A 38 -18.66 -4.61 10.04
N GLY A 39 -17.71 -4.85 10.94
CA GLY A 39 -17.06 -6.14 11.08
C GLY A 39 -15.99 -6.38 9.99
N LYS A 40 -15.33 -7.53 10.06
CA LYS A 40 -14.36 -7.94 9.04
C LYS A 40 -15.05 -8.39 7.76
N ALA A 41 -14.53 -7.97 6.61
CA ALA A 41 -14.98 -8.47 5.30
C ALA A 41 -14.73 -9.98 5.17
N LYS A 42 -15.71 -10.71 4.64
CA LYS A 42 -15.66 -12.16 4.39
C LYS A 42 -15.51 -12.50 2.92
N THR A 43 -15.72 -11.52 2.03
CA THR A 43 -15.48 -11.65 0.59
C THR A 43 -14.68 -10.46 0.06
N VAL A 44 -14.05 -10.64 -1.10
CA VAL A 44 -13.38 -9.56 -1.82
C VAL A 44 -14.34 -8.42 -2.14
N GLN A 45 -15.59 -8.73 -2.50
CA GLN A 45 -16.59 -7.70 -2.78
C GLN A 45 -16.94 -6.90 -1.53
N GLU A 46 -17.15 -7.56 -0.39
CA GLU A 46 -17.39 -6.85 0.88
C GLU A 46 -16.21 -5.94 1.24
N LEU A 47 -14.96 -6.36 0.99
CA LEU A 47 -13.79 -5.53 1.24
C LEU A 47 -13.74 -4.29 0.32
N ILE A 48 -14.13 -4.45 -0.96
CA ILE A 48 -14.28 -3.32 -1.90
C ILE A 48 -15.35 -2.36 -1.38
N ASP A 49 -16.53 -2.87 -1.01
CA ASP A 49 -17.66 -2.07 -0.54
C ASP A 49 -17.38 -1.36 0.80
N MET A 50 -16.56 -1.97 1.67
CA MET A 50 -16.14 -1.35 2.93
C MET A 50 -15.36 -0.05 2.71
N TYR A 51 -14.64 0.02 1.60
CA TYR A 51 -13.74 1.12 1.24
C TYR A 51 -14.19 1.82 -0.05
N ASP A 52 -15.46 1.72 -0.41
CA ASP A 52 -15.97 2.39 -1.59
C ASP A 52 -15.89 3.92 -1.44
N SER A 53 -15.17 4.56 -2.36
CA SER A 53 -14.96 6.00 -2.39
C SER A 53 -15.70 6.68 -3.55
N THR A 54 -16.69 6.02 -4.14
CA THR A 54 -17.50 6.60 -5.23
C THR A 54 -18.17 7.90 -4.84
N GLY A 55 -18.72 8.00 -3.62
CA GLY A 55 -19.32 9.24 -3.09
C GLY A 55 -18.34 10.41 -3.00
N CYS A 56 -17.03 10.15 -2.91
CA CYS A 56 -16.02 11.22 -2.93
C CYS A 56 -15.85 11.85 -4.32
N ILE A 57 -16.13 11.10 -5.39
CA ILE A 57 -15.83 11.53 -6.77
C ILE A 57 -16.71 12.70 -7.17
N ASP A 58 -17.99 12.68 -6.76
CA ASP A 58 -18.97 13.70 -7.13
C ASP A 58 -18.60 15.10 -6.59
N CYS A 59 -17.87 15.17 -5.48
CA CYS A 59 -17.41 16.44 -4.88
C CYS A 59 -15.92 16.73 -5.09
N HIS A 60 -15.10 15.73 -5.46
CA HIS A 60 -13.64 15.82 -5.56
C HIS A 60 -13.11 15.27 -6.90
N GLU A 61 -13.78 15.63 -8.00
CA GLU A 61 -13.47 15.16 -9.36
C GLU A 61 -12.00 15.38 -9.75
N ASP A 62 -11.47 16.60 -9.56
CA ASP A 62 -10.07 16.93 -9.92
C ASP A 62 -9.05 16.04 -9.19
N ALA A 63 -9.26 15.81 -7.88
CA ALA A 63 -8.38 14.97 -7.08
C ALA A 63 -8.53 13.49 -7.47
N HIS A 64 -9.75 13.06 -7.82
CA HIS A 64 -10.00 11.72 -8.33
C HIS A 64 -9.33 11.49 -9.69
N ASP A 65 -9.38 12.46 -10.61
CA ASP A 65 -8.77 12.37 -11.93
C ASP A 65 -7.25 12.30 -11.85
N ASP A 66 -6.65 13.11 -10.96
CA ASP A 66 -5.25 12.98 -10.61
C ASP A 66 -4.93 11.58 -10.04
N TRP A 67 -5.73 11.11 -9.09
CA TRP A 67 -5.54 9.79 -8.47
C TRP A 67 -5.66 8.66 -9.48
N ALA A 68 -6.62 8.72 -10.40
CA ALA A 68 -6.83 7.72 -11.45
C ALA A 68 -5.60 7.56 -12.36
N ALA A 69 -4.81 8.62 -12.53
CA ALA A 69 -3.53 8.57 -13.24
C ALA A 69 -2.37 8.00 -12.38
N SER A 70 -2.55 7.92 -11.06
CA SER A 70 -1.55 7.42 -10.12
C SER A 70 -1.30 5.91 -10.24
N PRO A 71 -0.05 5.43 -10.05
CA PRO A 71 0.23 4.01 -9.84
C PRO A 71 -0.52 3.41 -8.64
N HIS A 72 -0.82 4.22 -7.61
CA HIS A 72 -1.48 3.76 -6.38
C HIS A 72 -2.95 3.36 -6.60
N ALA A 73 -3.66 4.00 -7.54
CA ALA A 73 -5.03 3.65 -7.91
C ALA A 73 -5.17 2.26 -8.59
N ARG A 74 -4.04 1.60 -8.82
CA ARG A 74 -3.92 0.25 -9.37
C ARG A 74 -2.88 -0.54 -8.59
N SER A 75 -2.79 -0.34 -7.28
CA SER A 75 -1.71 -0.85 -6.42
C SER A 75 -1.46 -2.36 -6.52
N ILE A 76 -2.49 -3.21 -6.61
CA ILE A 76 -2.28 -4.67 -6.74
C ILE A 76 -2.17 -5.12 -8.20
N TYR A 77 -2.86 -4.44 -9.13
CA TYR A 77 -2.90 -4.84 -10.53
C TYR A 77 -1.73 -4.26 -11.32
N GLY A 78 -1.49 -2.97 -11.19
CA GLY A 78 -0.50 -2.18 -11.92
C GLY A 78 -0.79 -2.21 -13.40
N THR A 79 0.17 -2.70 -14.19
CA THR A 79 0.01 -3.01 -15.62
C THR A 79 -0.24 -4.51 -15.86
N GLY A 80 -0.70 -5.23 -14.83
CA GLY A 80 -0.66 -6.69 -14.72
C GLY A 80 0.66 -7.22 -14.15
N ARG A 81 1.76 -6.45 -14.23
CA ARG A 81 3.06 -6.84 -13.66
C ARG A 81 3.00 -6.97 -12.14
N ALA A 82 2.33 -6.06 -11.44
CA ALA A 82 2.20 -6.15 -9.99
C ALA A 82 1.43 -7.41 -9.57
N ALA A 83 0.30 -7.70 -10.23
CA ALA A 83 -0.47 -8.92 -9.99
C ALA A 83 0.37 -10.19 -10.24
N ALA A 84 1.18 -10.20 -11.31
CA ALA A 84 2.11 -11.31 -11.57
C ALA A 84 3.17 -11.45 -10.47
N THR A 85 3.72 -10.35 -9.95
CA THR A 85 4.66 -10.36 -8.82
C THR A 85 4.00 -10.90 -7.55
N MET A 86 2.73 -10.56 -7.26
CA MET A 86 2.00 -11.11 -6.12
C MET A 86 1.84 -12.64 -6.23
N ILE A 87 1.64 -13.16 -7.43
CA ILE A 87 1.60 -14.60 -7.68
C ILE A 87 2.96 -15.25 -7.43
N THR A 88 4.05 -14.58 -7.83
CA THR A 88 5.41 -15.04 -7.54
C THR A 88 5.69 -15.00 -6.03
N ALA A 89 5.31 -13.95 -5.32
CA ALA A 89 5.46 -13.83 -3.87
C ALA A 89 4.66 -14.91 -3.13
N MET A 90 3.47 -15.25 -3.62
CA MET A 90 2.70 -16.39 -3.10
C MET A 90 3.39 -17.73 -3.36
N LYS A 91 3.70 -18.04 -4.62
CA LYS A 91 4.20 -19.38 -5.01
C LYS A 91 5.63 -19.66 -4.57
N ASN A 92 6.50 -18.68 -4.73
CA ASN A 92 7.93 -18.78 -4.40
C ASN A 92 8.24 -18.20 -3.01
N GLY A 93 7.25 -17.60 -2.35
CA GLY A 93 7.34 -17.17 -0.96
C GLY A 93 6.58 -18.13 -0.08
N PHE A 94 5.47 -17.68 0.51
CA PHE A 94 4.81 -18.40 1.58
C PHE A 94 4.25 -19.77 1.20
N MET A 95 4.00 -20.13 -0.07
CA MET A 95 3.66 -21.52 -0.44
C MET A 95 4.88 -22.46 -0.49
N SER A 96 6.09 -21.92 -0.47
CA SER A 96 7.35 -22.68 -0.56
C SER A 96 8.15 -22.70 0.75
N TRP A 97 7.85 -21.79 1.68
CA TRP A 97 8.54 -21.71 2.96
C TRP A 97 8.08 -22.84 3.89
N GLU A 98 9.05 -23.61 4.41
CA GLU A 98 8.82 -24.80 5.24
C GLU A 98 7.90 -24.55 6.44
N TYR A 99 8.03 -23.39 7.08
CA TYR A 99 7.34 -23.04 8.31
C TYR A 99 6.11 -22.14 8.12
N SER A 100 5.71 -21.86 6.88
CA SER A 100 4.48 -21.11 6.58
C SER A 100 3.20 -21.89 6.88
N GLY A 101 3.25 -23.23 6.79
CA GLY A 101 2.07 -24.09 6.83
C GLY A 101 1.20 -24.04 5.57
N VAL A 102 1.54 -23.25 4.55
CA VAL A 102 0.72 -23.10 3.33
C VAL A 102 1.06 -24.18 2.30
N LYS A 103 0.13 -25.08 2.00
CA LYS A 103 0.30 -26.14 0.98
C LYS A 103 -0.52 -25.89 -0.28
N SER A 104 -1.61 -25.14 -0.13
CA SER A 104 -2.56 -24.78 -1.18
C SER A 104 -3.13 -23.39 -0.92
N THR A 105 -3.89 -22.84 -1.88
CA THR A 105 -4.53 -21.53 -1.69
C THR A 105 -5.48 -21.48 -0.49
N LYS A 106 -6.04 -22.64 -0.08
CA LYS A 106 -6.97 -22.76 1.05
C LYS A 106 -6.31 -22.59 2.43
N ASP A 107 -5.00 -22.74 2.49
CA ASP A 107 -4.23 -22.59 3.74
C ASP A 107 -3.74 -21.14 3.92
N ILE A 108 -3.98 -20.29 2.93
CA ILE A 108 -3.58 -18.88 2.96
C ILE A 108 -4.48 -18.13 3.93
N LYS A 109 -3.86 -17.16 4.60
CA LYS A 109 -4.46 -16.31 5.60
C LYS A 109 -4.06 -14.87 5.34
N VAL A 110 -4.74 -13.92 5.96
CA VAL A 110 -4.39 -12.49 5.85
C VAL A 110 -2.93 -12.26 6.23
N GLU A 111 -2.45 -12.90 7.30
CA GLU A 111 -1.07 -12.77 7.79
C GLU A 111 0.00 -13.12 6.74
N HIS A 112 -0.24 -14.16 5.93
CA HIS A 112 0.67 -14.58 4.86
C HIS A 112 0.82 -13.51 3.77
N TRP A 113 -0.24 -12.74 3.52
CA TRP A 113 -0.23 -11.68 2.51
C TRP A 113 0.38 -10.37 3.00
N MET A 114 0.42 -10.11 4.31
CA MET A 114 0.77 -8.78 4.84
C MET A 114 2.19 -8.32 4.46
N GLY A 115 3.11 -9.24 4.16
CA GLY A 115 4.43 -8.89 3.61
C GLY A 115 4.38 -8.03 2.35
N CYS A 116 3.37 -8.23 1.50
CA CYS A 116 3.12 -7.43 0.31
C CYS A 116 1.95 -6.46 0.51
N MET A 117 0.88 -6.92 1.17
CA MET A 117 -0.39 -6.20 1.23
C MET A 117 -0.40 -5.07 2.25
N LYS A 118 0.57 -5.00 3.17
CA LYS A 118 0.77 -3.80 4.01
C LYS A 118 0.85 -2.53 3.17
N CYS A 119 1.46 -2.60 1.97
CA CYS A 119 1.67 -1.44 1.10
C CYS A 119 0.84 -1.48 -0.18
N HIS A 120 0.41 -2.65 -0.65
CA HIS A 120 -0.36 -2.77 -1.91
C HIS A 120 -1.88 -2.88 -1.71
N LEU A 121 -2.33 -3.35 -0.55
CA LEU A 121 -3.75 -3.49 -0.20
C LEU A 121 -3.91 -3.42 1.33
N PRO A 122 -3.54 -2.31 1.98
CA PRO A 122 -3.46 -2.21 3.44
C PRO A 122 -4.79 -2.56 4.12
N GLN A 123 -5.92 -2.35 3.45
CA GLN A 123 -7.25 -2.70 3.93
C GLN A 123 -7.49 -4.20 4.07
N LEU A 124 -6.66 -5.08 3.48
CA LEU A 124 -6.78 -6.53 3.66
C LEU A 124 -6.69 -6.95 5.14
N ALA A 125 -6.01 -6.17 5.99
CA ALA A 125 -5.97 -6.43 7.43
C ALA A 125 -7.35 -6.39 8.12
N ASP A 126 -8.33 -5.75 7.48
CA ASP A 126 -9.71 -5.61 7.95
C ASP A 126 -10.62 -6.73 7.39
N ALA A 127 -10.03 -7.75 6.78
CA ALA A 127 -10.74 -8.92 6.28
C ALA A 127 -10.50 -10.16 7.15
N THR A 128 -11.30 -11.20 6.90
CA THR A 128 -11.09 -12.56 7.38
C THR A 128 -10.21 -13.35 6.39
N ASP A 129 -9.76 -14.54 6.80
CA ASP A 129 -8.88 -15.38 5.98
C ASP A 129 -9.58 -15.88 4.70
N GLU A 130 -10.91 -15.95 4.68
CA GLU A 130 -11.68 -16.27 3.47
C GLU A 130 -11.39 -15.30 2.31
N VAL A 131 -11.19 -14.01 2.60
CA VAL A 131 -10.83 -13.01 1.58
C VAL A 131 -9.40 -13.25 1.07
N ALA A 132 -8.49 -13.67 1.94
CA ALA A 132 -7.11 -14.00 1.57
C ALA A 132 -7.05 -15.19 0.59
N VAL A 133 -7.90 -16.20 0.80
CA VAL A 133 -8.09 -17.33 -0.11
C VAL A 133 -8.71 -16.87 -1.44
N GLU A 134 -9.79 -16.11 -1.39
CA GLU A 134 -10.48 -15.60 -2.59
C GLU A 134 -9.57 -14.73 -3.47
N LEU A 135 -8.74 -13.88 -2.85
CA LEU A 135 -7.74 -13.07 -3.54
C LEU A 135 -6.69 -13.95 -4.24
N ALA A 136 -6.19 -14.98 -3.57
CA ALA A 136 -5.21 -15.92 -4.14
C ALA A 136 -5.77 -16.66 -5.36
N ASP A 137 -7.02 -17.12 -5.26
CA ASP A 137 -7.71 -17.78 -6.37
C ASP A 137 -7.97 -16.79 -7.52
N THR A 138 -8.42 -15.58 -7.23
CA THR A 138 -8.60 -14.49 -8.20
C THR A 138 -7.33 -14.19 -8.98
N LEU A 139 -6.19 -14.07 -8.31
CA LEU A 139 -4.88 -13.85 -8.94
C LEU A 139 -4.47 -15.02 -9.85
N ASN A 140 -4.63 -16.26 -9.37
CA ASN A 140 -4.30 -17.46 -10.15
C ASN A 140 -5.20 -17.61 -11.39
N GLU A 141 -6.51 -17.40 -11.25
CA GLU A 141 -7.48 -17.47 -12.33
C GLU A 141 -7.24 -16.38 -13.36
N TRP A 142 -6.99 -15.15 -12.92
CA TRP A 142 -6.57 -14.05 -13.80
C TRP A 142 -5.36 -14.45 -14.64
N TYR A 143 -4.27 -14.90 -13.99
CA TYR A 143 -3.01 -15.17 -14.68
C TYR A 143 -3.06 -16.37 -15.62
N ALA A 144 -3.75 -17.44 -15.21
CA ALA A 144 -3.95 -18.61 -16.05
C ALA A 144 -4.73 -18.25 -17.33
N ASN A 145 -5.75 -17.42 -17.21
CA ASN A 145 -6.56 -16.99 -18.35
C ASN A 145 -5.89 -15.90 -19.18
N ALA A 146 -5.08 -15.02 -18.58
CA ALA A 146 -4.22 -14.08 -19.30
C ALA A 146 -3.22 -14.83 -20.21
N LYS A 147 -2.58 -15.88 -19.69
CA LYS A 147 -1.69 -16.75 -20.49
C LYS A 147 -2.42 -17.48 -21.62
N LYS A 148 -3.64 -17.96 -21.38
CA LYS A 148 -4.46 -18.62 -22.41
C LYS A 148 -4.84 -17.64 -23.51
N ALA A 149 -5.36 -16.46 -23.14
CA ALA A 149 -5.72 -15.41 -24.09
C ALA A 149 -4.52 -14.90 -24.91
N LEU A 150 -3.32 -14.87 -24.32
CA LEU A 150 -2.09 -14.54 -25.06
C LEU A 150 -1.75 -15.61 -26.12
N LYS A 151 -1.92 -16.89 -25.79
CA LYS A 151 -1.62 -18.02 -26.70
C LYS A 151 -2.72 -18.23 -27.75
N ASN A 152 -3.95 -17.94 -27.40
CA ASN A 152 -5.12 -18.06 -28.27
C ASN A 152 -5.99 -16.79 -28.11
N PRO A 153 -5.74 -15.76 -28.92
CA PRO A 153 -6.50 -14.50 -28.89
C PRO A 153 -8.00 -14.65 -29.19
N ASP A 154 -8.45 -15.78 -29.75
CA ASP A 154 -9.86 -16.03 -30.06
C ASP A 154 -10.59 -16.80 -28.95
N ASP A 155 -9.91 -17.17 -27.85
CA ASP A 155 -10.53 -17.81 -26.69
C ASP A 155 -11.35 -16.78 -25.89
N LYS A 156 -12.58 -16.55 -26.35
CA LYS A 156 -13.54 -15.62 -25.72
C LYS A 156 -13.79 -15.94 -24.24
N LYS A 157 -13.71 -17.22 -23.84
CA LYS A 157 -13.92 -17.62 -22.44
C LYS A 157 -12.72 -17.19 -21.59
N ALA A 158 -11.50 -17.45 -22.04
CA ALA A 158 -10.30 -16.99 -21.35
C ALA A 158 -10.24 -15.46 -21.25
N ILE A 159 -10.60 -14.76 -22.32
CA ILE A 159 -10.69 -13.28 -22.33
C ILE A 159 -11.70 -12.79 -21.29
N ALA A 160 -12.92 -13.33 -21.29
CA ALA A 160 -13.96 -12.91 -20.35
C ALA A 160 -13.57 -13.14 -18.88
N ILE A 161 -12.93 -14.28 -18.57
CA ILE A 161 -12.47 -14.58 -17.21
C ILE A 161 -11.31 -13.64 -16.82
N ARG A 162 -10.32 -13.44 -17.71
CA ARG A 162 -9.23 -12.49 -17.50
C ARG A 162 -9.78 -11.10 -17.18
N ASP A 163 -10.71 -10.59 -18.00
CA ASP A 163 -11.26 -9.23 -17.87
C ASP A 163 -12.08 -9.08 -16.59
N LYS A 164 -12.86 -10.10 -16.21
CA LYS A 164 -13.59 -10.12 -14.94
C LYS A 164 -12.64 -9.96 -13.76
N HIS A 165 -11.61 -10.82 -13.64
CA HIS A 165 -10.69 -10.74 -12.51
C HIS A 165 -9.78 -9.51 -12.57
N GLN A 166 -9.42 -9.04 -13.77
CA GLN A 166 -8.70 -7.77 -13.91
C GLN A 166 -9.52 -6.60 -13.36
N LYS A 167 -10.83 -6.55 -13.63
CA LYS A 167 -11.71 -5.54 -13.04
C LYS A 167 -11.71 -5.64 -11.52
N THR A 168 -11.92 -6.83 -10.96
CA THR A 168 -11.86 -7.05 -9.50
C THR A 168 -10.53 -6.60 -8.91
N LEU A 169 -9.41 -6.99 -9.52
CA LEU A 169 -8.07 -6.62 -9.04
C LEU A 169 -7.80 -5.11 -9.17
N THR A 170 -8.42 -4.43 -10.13
CA THR A 170 -8.28 -2.98 -10.29
C THR A 170 -9.12 -2.23 -9.25
N SER A 171 -10.28 -2.76 -8.87
CA SER A 171 -11.13 -2.20 -7.80
C SER A 171 -10.53 -2.36 -6.40
N LEU A 172 -9.69 -3.38 -6.20
CA LEU A 172 -8.89 -3.54 -4.98
C LEU A 172 -7.64 -2.65 -5.05
N ASN A 173 -7.80 -1.37 -4.81
CA ASN A 173 -6.72 -0.39 -4.87
C ASN A 173 -6.54 0.38 -3.57
N ILE A 174 -5.48 1.18 -3.51
CA ILE A 174 -5.43 2.30 -2.58
C ILE A 174 -6.34 3.38 -3.18
N ASN A 175 -7.28 3.87 -2.39
CA ASN A 175 -8.23 4.91 -2.79
C ASN A 175 -8.32 6.01 -1.72
N CYS A 176 -9.26 6.94 -1.92
CA CYS A 176 -9.48 8.08 -1.05
C CYS A 176 -9.64 7.65 0.41
N LEU A 177 -10.44 6.62 0.71
CA LEU A 177 -10.67 6.17 2.08
C LEU A 177 -9.49 5.41 2.69
N VAL A 178 -8.66 4.79 1.88
CA VAL A 178 -7.41 4.20 2.41
C VAL A 178 -6.51 5.32 2.96
N CYS A 179 -6.36 6.43 2.24
CA CYS A 179 -5.52 7.56 2.63
C CYS A 179 -6.20 8.48 3.67
N HIS A 180 -7.40 8.94 3.39
CA HIS A 180 -8.18 9.89 4.17
C HIS A 180 -9.03 9.24 5.27
N ASN A 181 -8.90 7.94 5.54
CA ASN A 181 -9.50 7.32 6.71
C ASN A 181 -8.55 6.30 7.34
N ARG A 182 -8.35 5.16 6.69
CA ARG A 182 -7.64 4.02 7.28
C ARG A 182 -6.22 4.36 7.76
N MET A 183 -5.47 5.05 6.91
CA MET A 183 -4.05 5.37 7.12
C MET A 183 -3.85 6.80 7.65
N ALA A 184 -4.94 7.54 7.91
CA ALA A 184 -4.87 8.95 8.29
C ALA A 184 -4.35 9.18 9.71
N ILE A 185 -4.25 8.15 10.54
CA ILE A 185 -3.75 8.24 11.92
C ILE A 185 -2.73 7.13 12.22
N THR A 186 -1.50 7.55 12.54
CA THR A 186 -0.42 6.65 12.96
C THR A 186 -0.38 6.45 14.48
N HIS A 187 -0.40 7.53 15.28
CA HIS A 187 -0.30 7.46 16.75
C HIS A 187 -1.65 7.22 17.43
N LYS A 188 -2.25 6.06 17.17
CA LYS A 188 -3.64 5.75 17.55
C LYS A 188 -3.98 5.86 19.04
N TRP A 189 -2.99 5.72 19.92
CA TRP A 189 -3.18 5.85 21.37
C TRP A 189 -3.13 7.30 21.87
N THR A 190 -2.67 8.22 21.04
CA THR A 190 -2.64 9.67 21.33
C THR A 190 -3.74 10.38 20.57
N ASP A 191 -3.89 10.06 19.28
CA ASP A 191 -4.75 10.79 18.34
C ASP A 191 -6.12 10.09 18.12
N GLY A 192 -6.29 8.91 18.70
CA GLY A 192 -7.47 8.06 18.51
C GLY A 192 -7.39 7.17 17.26
N TYR A 193 -8.44 6.39 17.03
CA TYR A 193 -8.56 5.54 15.84
C TYR A 193 -9.33 6.28 14.73
N PRO A 194 -9.08 5.97 13.45
CA PRO A 194 -9.90 6.52 12.37
C PRO A 194 -11.35 6.03 12.52
N GLN A 195 -12.32 6.93 12.36
CA GLN A 195 -13.74 6.67 12.63
C GLN A 195 -14.50 6.48 11.32
N HIS A 196 -15.48 5.58 11.29
CA HIS A 196 -16.20 5.19 10.06
C HIS A 196 -17.00 6.33 9.40
N ASP A 197 -17.40 7.33 10.18
CA ASP A 197 -18.22 8.48 9.76
C ASP A 197 -17.38 9.73 9.46
N THR A 198 -16.04 9.59 9.46
CA THR A 198 -15.12 10.73 9.41
C THR A 198 -14.10 10.58 8.29
N VAL A 199 -13.97 11.59 7.43
CA VAL A 199 -12.80 11.74 6.55
C VAL A 199 -11.76 12.63 7.22
N TYR A 200 -10.49 12.34 6.97
CA TYR A 200 -9.39 13.06 7.58
C TYR A 200 -8.73 13.92 6.51
N GLY A 201 -8.55 15.19 6.83
CA GLY A 201 -8.10 16.26 5.95
C GLY A 201 -7.09 17.17 6.63
N PHE A 202 -6.98 18.39 6.12
CA PHE A 202 -6.26 19.48 6.79
C PHE A 202 -7.16 20.30 7.73
N ASN A 203 -8.48 20.07 7.68
CA ASN A 203 -9.51 20.85 8.35
C ASN A 203 -10.37 19.98 9.28
N ASP A 204 -10.97 20.62 10.28
CA ASP A 204 -11.98 20.03 11.16
C ASP A 204 -13.37 20.63 10.84
N GLY A 205 -14.42 19.83 10.96
CA GLY A 205 -15.80 20.29 10.78
C GLY A 205 -16.81 19.22 10.39
N GLU A 206 -17.98 19.67 9.96
CA GLU A 206 -18.98 18.83 9.30
C GLU A 206 -18.57 18.58 7.84
N HIS A 207 -19.01 17.46 7.28
CA HIS A 207 -18.79 17.08 5.90
C HIS A 207 -20.12 16.69 5.27
N GLU A 208 -20.37 17.13 4.03
CA GLU A 208 -21.70 17.10 3.40
C GLU A 208 -22.11 15.73 2.82
N ASP A 209 -21.27 14.70 3.01
CA ASP A 209 -21.56 13.33 2.59
C ASP A 209 -22.50 12.61 3.58
N GLU A 210 -23.39 11.77 3.05
CA GLU A 210 -24.39 11.05 3.86
C GLU A 210 -23.76 10.03 4.83
N THR A 211 -22.62 9.45 4.45
CA THR A 211 -21.90 8.45 5.25
C THR A 211 -20.81 9.12 6.07
N PHE A 212 -19.96 9.93 5.42
CA PHE A 212 -18.86 10.65 6.03
C PHE A 212 -19.33 12.05 6.42
N THR A 213 -20.07 12.13 7.51
CA THR A 213 -20.68 13.39 7.99
C THR A 213 -19.70 14.34 8.69
N LYS A 214 -18.45 13.89 8.90
CA LYS A 214 -17.41 14.66 9.62
C LYS A 214 -16.12 14.73 8.82
N MET A 215 -15.43 15.86 8.96
CA MET A 215 -14.03 15.98 8.59
C MET A 215 -13.18 16.32 9.82
N LYS A 216 -11.98 15.74 9.91
CA LYS A 216 -11.02 16.03 10.98
C LYS A 216 -9.61 16.24 10.46
N ARG A 217 -8.82 17.06 11.15
CA ARG A 217 -7.40 17.22 10.81
C ARG A 217 -6.65 15.92 11.12
N SER A 218 -5.91 15.41 10.12
CA SER A 218 -4.84 14.43 10.36
C SER A 218 -3.55 15.18 10.71
N LEU A 219 -2.88 14.74 11.78
CA LEU A 219 -1.60 15.33 12.22
C LEU A 219 -0.39 14.86 11.39
N ILE A 220 -0.60 13.96 10.44
CA ILE A 220 0.48 13.34 9.67
C ILE A 220 0.36 13.55 8.16
N MET A 221 -0.76 14.05 7.66
CA MET A 221 -1.04 14.02 6.21
C MET A 221 -0.20 14.99 5.39
N ASP A 222 0.31 16.05 6.02
CA ASP A 222 1.35 16.96 5.52
C ASP A 222 2.78 16.50 5.87
N GLU A 223 2.92 15.41 6.64
CA GLU A 223 4.20 14.91 7.15
C GLU A 223 4.65 13.62 6.43
N SER A 224 5.96 13.48 6.20
CA SER A 224 6.52 12.33 5.48
C SER A 224 6.24 10.97 6.13
N ILE A 225 5.93 10.95 7.44
CA ILE A 225 5.55 9.72 8.16
C ILE A 225 4.28 9.09 7.59
N PHE A 226 3.37 9.87 6.99
CA PHE A 226 2.18 9.33 6.34
C PHE A 226 2.55 8.42 5.16
N CYS A 227 3.43 8.89 4.27
CA CYS A 227 3.97 8.09 3.17
C CYS A 227 4.84 6.93 3.68
N GLY A 228 5.57 7.16 4.78
CA GLY A 228 6.43 6.18 5.44
C GLY A 228 5.73 4.94 5.99
N GLN A 229 4.39 4.96 6.10
CA GLN A 229 3.60 3.78 6.45
C GLN A 229 3.72 2.66 5.40
N CYS A 230 3.93 3.03 4.13
CA CYS A 230 4.07 2.10 3.00
C CYS A 230 5.47 2.13 2.38
N HIS A 231 6.07 3.32 2.26
CA HIS A 231 7.41 3.51 1.71
C HIS A 231 8.48 3.30 2.78
N GLY A 232 8.44 2.18 3.51
CA GLY A 232 9.04 1.98 4.83
C GLY A 232 10.53 2.29 5.03
N MET A 233 11.00 2.06 6.26
CA MET A 233 12.39 2.35 6.64
C MET A 233 13.37 1.24 6.25
N GLY A 234 12.90 0.05 5.91
CA GLY A 234 13.73 -1.14 5.78
C GLY A 234 12.89 -2.40 5.72
N PRO A 235 13.45 -3.58 6.06
CA PRO A 235 12.66 -4.79 6.22
C PRO A 235 11.53 -4.57 7.23
N ASN A 236 10.34 -5.09 6.92
CA ASN A 236 9.18 -5.08 7.82
C ASN A 236 9.39 -6.06 8.99
N LEU A 237 10.31 -5.74 9.91
CA LEU A 237 10.68 -6.58 11.06
C LEU A 237 9.55 -6.78 12.07
N GLU A 238 8.45 -6.02 11.95
CA GLU A 238 7.23 -6.22 12.72
C GLU A 238 6.37 -7.39 12.24
N LEU A 239 6.67 -7.96 11.06
CA LEU A 239 5.96 -9.12 10.51
C LEU A 239 6.71 -10.41 10.83
N GLU A 240 5.96 -11.50 11.00
CA GLU A 240 6.51 -12.85 11.24
C GLU A 240 7.52 -13.30 10.17
N ASN A 241 7.28 -12.89 8.91
CA ASN A 241 8.24 -13.04 7.84
C ASN A 241 8.60 -11.66 7.25
N PRO A 242 9.67 -11.03 7.73
CA PRO A 242 10.08 -9.73 7.25
C PRO A 242 10.31 -9.73 5.74
N THR A 243 9.65 -8.80 5.06
CA THR A 243 9.81 -8.57 3.63
C THR A 243 10.33 -7.15 3.44
N GLN A 244 11.20 -6.96 2.46
CA GLN A 244 11.73 -5.64 2.09
C GLN A 244 11.31 -5.31 0.66
N CYS A 245 10.66 -4.17 0.48
CA CYS A 245 10.28 -3.64 -0.85
C CYS A 245 10.74 -2.19 -0.98
N ALA A 246 9.96 -1.24 -0.46
CA ALA A 246 10.30 0.17 -0.49
C ALA A 246 11.12 0.57 0.74
N THR A 247 12.20 1.32 0.53
CA THR A 247 13.07 1.87 1.60
C THR A 247 13.15 3.40 1.59
N ALA A 248 12.31 4.06 0.79
CA ALA A 248 12.38 5.50 0.54
C ALA A 248 12.26 6.33 1.81
N TYR A 249 11.41 5.95 2.77
CA TYR A 249 11.32 6.67 4.04
C TYR A 249 12.56 6.43 4.91
N GLY A 250 13.18 5.26 4.83
CA GLY A 250 14.44 4.98 5.52
C GLY A 250 15.57 5.86 5.00
N SER A 251 15.78 5.88 3.68
CA SER A 251 16.79 6.73 3.06
C SER A 251 16.48 8.22 3.24
N TYR A 252 15.20 8.62 3.22
CA TYR A 252 14.76 9.96 3.59
C TYR A 252 15.15 10.34 5.01
N MET A 253 14.89 9.49 6.00
CA MET A 253 15.22 9.76 7.39
C MET A 253 16.72 9.78 7.65
N TRP A 254 17.47 8.83 7.08
CA TRP A 254 18.86 8.59 7.46
C TRP A 254 19.89 9.34 6.61
N ALA A 255 19.53 9.72 5.38
CA ALA A 255 20.38 10.54 4.53
C ALA A 255 19.83 11.96 4.44
N TYR A 256 18.66 12.16 3.84
CA TYR A 256 18.18 13.51 3.55
C TYR A 256 17.91 14.34 4.79
N ARG A 257 17.12 13.84 5.75
CA ARG A 257 16.83 14.56 7.00
C ARG A 257 18.07 14.70 7.89
N ALA A 258 18.89 13.66 7.97
CA ALA A 258 20.12 13.69 8.76
C ALA A 258 21.14 14.70 8.23
N GLU A 259 21.17 14.93 6.92
CA GLU A 259 22.04 15.93 6.26
C GLU A 259 21.42 17.35 6.22
N GLY A 260 20.27 17.55 6.88
CA GLY A 260 19.63 18.86 7.04
C GLY A 260 18.56 19.19 6.01
N GLY A 261 18.15 18.23 5.17
CA GLY A 261 16.96 18.35 4.31
C GLY A 261 15.71 18.65 5.13
N GLN A 262 14.82 19.50 4.61
CA GLN A 262 13.64 19.98 5.34
C GLN A 262 12.31 19.70 4.65
N GLU A 263 12.33 19.38 3.36
CA GLU A 263 11.12 19.21 2.56
C GLU A 263 10.47 17.86 2.88
N SER A 264 9.14 17.81 2.92
CA SER A 264 8.41 16.56 3.09
C SER A 264 8.28 15.78 1.78
N CYS A 265 7.85 14.52 1.87
CA CYS A 265 7.51 13.71 0.71
C CYS A 265 6.43 14.41 -0.14
N GLN A 266 5.40 14.94 0.51
CA GLN A 266 4.26 15.63 -0.10
C GLN A 266 4.70 16.92 -0.80
N GLU A 267 5.56 17.72 -0.16
CA GLU A 267 6.09 18.94 -0.77
C GLU A 267 6.83 18.63 -2.09
N CYS A 268 7.63 17.57 -2.13
CA CYS A 268 8.38 17.21 -3.33
C CYS A 268 7.50 16.54 -4.40
N HIS A 269 6.69 15.56 -4.01
CA HIS A 269 5.96 14.69 -4.95
C HIS A 269 4.59 15.22 -5.37
N MET A 270 3.99 16.11 -4.59
CA MET A 270 2.64 16.64 -4.86
C MET A 270 2.68 18.13 -5.21
N GLU A 271 3.38 18.94 -4.41
CA GLU A 271 3.35 20.41 -4.54
C GLU A 271 4.36 20.94 -5.56
N LYS A 272 5.67 20.77 -5.31
CA LYS A 272 6.75 21.33 -6.16
C LYS A 272 6.80 20.70 -7.55
N SER A 273 6.38 19.44 -7.65
CA SER A 273 6.22 18.74 -8.94
C SER A 273 4.98 19.22 -9.72
N GLY A 274 3.99 19.81 -9.04
CA GLY A 274 2.69 20.15 -9.60
C GLY A 274 1.84 18.91 -9.97
N LEU A 275 2.18 17.73 -9.43
CA LEU A 275 1.51 16.49 -9.78
C LEU A 275 0.30 16.16 -8.90
N GLY A 276 0.09 16.87 -7.79
CA GLY A 276 -1.07 16.67 -6.92
C GLY A 276 -1.24 15.21 -6.50
N HIS A 277 -2.43 14.65 -6.71
CA HIS A 277 -2.74 13.26 -6.36
C HIS A 277 -2.24 12.23 -7.39
N LYS A 278 -1.57 12.64 -8.49
CA LYS A 278 -0.94 11.69 -9.41
C LYS A 278 0.23 10.96 -8.74
N ILE A 279 0.99 11.66 -7.89
CA ILE A 279 2.13 11.14 -7.10
C ILE A 279 3.03 10.21 -7.96
N LEU A 280 3.52 10.74 -9.08
CA LEU A 280 4.36 9.98 -10.01
C LEU A 280 5.82 9.95 -9.55
N SER A 281 6.59 9.05 -10.17
CA SER A 281 8.03 8.91 -9.94
C SER A 281 8.77 8.92 -11.28
N TYR A 282 9.65 7.96 -11.54
CA TYR A 282 10.53 7.92 -12.72
C TYR A 282 9.78 7.85 -14.06
N SER A 283 8.49 7.52 -14.09
CA SER A 283 7.70 7.53 -15.32
C SER A 283 7.34 8.93 -15.82
N ASP A 284 7.56 9.97 -14.99
CA ASP A 284 7.25 11.35 -15.29
C ASP A 284 8.52 12.18 -15.55
N GLU A 285 8.51 13.00 -16.60
CA GLU A 285 9.67 13.80 -17.01
C GLU A 285 10.01 14.90 -16.00
N THR A 286 9.01 15.49 -15.35
CA THR A 286 9.20 16.52 -14.31
C THR A 286 9.96 15.91 -13.14
N MET A 287 9.53 14.73 -12.69
CA MET A 287 10.20 14.00 -11.61
C MET A 287 11.64 13.60 -11.97
N GLN A 288 11.89 13.14 -13.21
CA GLN A 288 13.24 12.83 -13.67
C GLN A 288 14.17 14.05 -13.60
N LYS A 289 13.70 15.22 -14.08
CA LYS A 289 14.46 16.48 -14.07
C LYS A 289 14.70 17.02 -12.65
N MET A 290 13.74 16.86 -11.75
CA MET A 290 13.89 17.24 -10.35
C MET A 290 14.90 16.34 -9.63
N ALA A 291 14.91 15.04 -9.94
CA ALA A 291 15.64 14.03 -9.19
C ALA A 291 17.12 13.89 -9.58
N ILE A 292 17.48 14.00 -10.86
CA ILE A 292 18.84 13.68 -11.33
C ILE A 292 19.41 14.76 -12.24
N ASP A 293 20.60 15.25 -11.90
CA ASP A 293 21.41 16.11 -12.77
C ASP A 293 22.56 15.31 -13.40
N PHE A 294 22.68 15.37 -14.72
CA PHE A 294 23.71 14.68 -15.51
C PHE A 294 24.62 15.70 -16.20
N LYS A 295 25.93 15.57 -15.97
CA LYS A 295 26.96 16.33 -16.70
C LYS A 295 27.92 15.37 -17.37
N VAL A 296 28.04 15.49 -18.68
CA VAL A 296 28.94 14.66 -19.49
C VAL A 296 30.02 15.55 -20.09
N GLU A 297 31.27 15.24 -19.78
CA GLU A 297 32.44 15.86 -20.39
C GLU A 297 33.16 14.81 -21.22
N SER A 298 33.45 15.11 -22.48
CA SER A 298 34.17 14.20 -23.37
C SER A 298 35.36 14.89 -24.01
N TYR A 299 36.47 14.17 -24.14
CA TYR A 299 37.64 14.63 -24.86
C TYR A 299 38.39 13.46 -25.49
N VAL A 300 39.11 13.74 -26.56
CA VAL A 300 39.97 12.75 -27.23
C VAL A 300 41.36 12.80 -26.58
N SER A 301 41.95 11.63 -26.41
CA SER A 301 43.31 11.44 -25.92
C SER A 301 44.01 10.38 -26.77
N GLN A 302 45.33 10.32 -26.71
CA GLN A 302 46.08 9.19 -27.22
C GLN A 302 46.63 8.41 -26.03
N TRP A 303 46.43 7.09 -26.04
CA TRP A 303 46.96 6.17 -25.05
C TRP A 303 48.10 5.37 -25.69
N LEU A 304 49.26 5.37 -25.04
CA LEU A 304 50.38 4.55 -25.48
C LEU A 304 50.21 3.13 -24.91
N ASP A 305 49.95 2.18 -25.79
CA ASP A 305 49.85 0.75 -25.48
C ASP A 305 51.13 0.06 -25.97
N GLY A 306 52.09 -0.12 -25.07
CA GLY A 306 53.45 -0.53 -25.41
C GLY A 306 54.17 0.55 -26.25
N SER A 307 54.49 0.23 -27.51
CA SER A 307 55.09 1.17 -28.48
C SER A 307 54.09 1.78 -29.47
N THR A 308 52.80 1.44 -29.36
CA THR A 308 51.77 1.87 -30.32
C THR A 308 50.87 2.93 -29.71
N LEU A 309 50.80 4.11 -30.34
CA LEU A 309 49.83 5.15 -30.01
C LEU A 309 48.44 4.76 -30.51
N LYS A 310 47.49 4.58 -29.59
CA LYS A 310 46.09 4.28 -29.91
C LYS A 310 45.21 5.48 -29.58
N PRO A 311 44.28 5.88 -30.46
CA PRO A 311 43.30 6.91 -30.13
C PRO A 311 42.34 6.38 -29.05
N LYS A 312 41.98 7.25 -28.10
CA LYS A 312 41.07 6.95 -27.00
C LYS A 312 40.13 8.13 -26.76
N ALA A 313 38.82 7.88 -26.72
CA ALA A 313 37.88 8.84 -26.18
C ALA A 313 37.80 8.66 -24.65
N VAL A 314 37.91 9.75 -23.90
CA VAL A 314 37.60 9.79 -22.47
C VAL A 314 36.24 10.44 -22.33
N VAL A 315 35.32 9.74 -21.66
CA VAL A 315 33.98 10.24 -21.32
C VAL A 315 33.88 10.24 -19.80
N LYS A 316 33.73 11.41 -19.21
CA LYS A 316 33.48 11.60 -17.78
C LYS A 316 32.00 11.90 -17.59
N VAL A 317 31.34 11.09 -16.77
CA VAL A 317 29.93 11.27 -16.42
C VAL A 317 29.86 11.63 -14.94
N LYS A 318 29.29 12.79 -14.62
CA LYS A 318 28.91 13.18 -13.27
C LYS A 318 27.39 13.11 -13.17
N MET A 319 26.91 12.31 -12.22
CA MET A 319 25.50 12.20 -11.88
C MET A 319 25.31 12.72 -10.45
N VAL A 320 24.32 13.57 -10.23
CA VAL A 320 23.96 14.09 -8.91
C VAL A 320 22.53 13.70 -8.61
N ASN A 321 22.33 12.98 -7.51
CA ASN A 321 21.01 12.74 -6.94
C ASN A 321 20.58 13.98 -6.14
N ARG A 322 19.46 14.57 -6.52
CA ARG A 322 18.82 15.71 -5.85
C ARG A 322 17.57 15.31 -5.08
N SER A 323 17.14 14.05 -5.18
CA SER A 323 15.98 13.58 -4.43
C SER A 323 16.31 13.48 -2.94
N GLY A 324 15.26 13.55 -2.12
CA GLY A 324 15.37 13.37 -0.68
C GLY A 324 15.52 11.92 -0.24
N HIS A 325 15.94 11.00 -1.11
CA HIS A 325 16.09 9.57 -0.83
C HIS A 325 17.10 8.94 -1.80
N SER A 326 17.40 7.65 -1.65
CA SER A 326 18.22 6.93 -2.64
C SER A 326 17.51 6.79 -3.99
N ILE A 327 18.27 6.68 -5.08
CA ILE A 327 17.74 6.31 -6.41
C ILE A 327 18.60 5.18 -6.99
N PRO A 328 17.99 4.11 -7.54
CA PRO A 328 16.57 3.78 -7.45
C PRO A 328 16.18 3.30 -6.04
N ASP A 329 14.96 3.57 -5.61
CA ASP A 329 14.41 3.11 -4.33
C ASP A 329 12.92 2.83 -4.48
N GLY A 330 12.47 1.70 -3.95
CA GLY A 330 11.09 1.20 -4.05
C GLY A 330 10.56 1.08 -5.47
#